data_AF-A0A916JCE3-F1
#
_entry.id   AF-A0A916JCE3-F1
#
_cell.length_a   1.000
_cell.length_b   1.000
_cell.length_c   1.000
_cell.angle_alpha   90.00
_cell.angle_beta   90.00
_cell.angle_gamma   90.00
#
_symmetry.space_group_name_H-M   'P 1'
#
loop_
_entity.id
_entity.type
_entity.pdbx_description
1 polymer ?
#
loop_
_entity_poly.entity_id
_entity_poly.type
_entity_poly.pdbx_seq_one_letter_code
_entity_poly.pdbx_strand_id
1 'polypeptide(L)'
;MISRFACLFLIISGFSAVQAIDHSEQPIPDKFPLRVSIDGRHIEDASGMPFLMVADVAWQLLRKLSYEDGVKYFDIRKSQSFNTVLVQVLPGLPTQRNFYKTAPFINNDISKPDKAYFDHLEKIVAAASTRQLAIGLVITGKNWNTLFETQGAEAGTLYGSYLAGRLAKYENVIWIINDELSENGGNAKSVASAVRTRNAGRIIASLATCSPTAENDKVSPTDMKFVIPDSTVTVSEYASLAAWQKTIWENNRQPFLIANSEFPREITDQSALIRNQAYQSIMSSAAGFCHQSTIKNFHPTWKVNILRDGAEYIQHFVKILKGIPWEYMRPESESGMLPDSADKAQVGVFALSNKRMAMLYLPETRSIKVDFKQLTGNQFRAVWYSPRTGKRWPGAEYESVSDAIISPPDRQPEWDWILLIGAKN
;
A
#
# COMPACT_ATOMS: atom_id res chain seq x y z
N MET A 1 88.64 5.82 18.79
CA MET A 1 88.39 4.82 17.73
C MET A 1 86.94 5.04 17.27
N ILE A 2 86.72 5.21 15.95
CA ILE A 2 85.41 5.34 15.24
C ILE A 2 84.75 6.74 15.43
N SER A 3 84.72 7.70 14.49
CA SER A 3 84.30 7.81 13.07
C SER A 3 82.96 8.59 12.92
N ARG A 4 83.08 9.75 12.25
CA ARG A 4 82.14 10.55 11.43
C ARG A 4 80.70 10.04 11.26
N PHE A 5 79.71 10.95 11.28
CA PHE A 5 79.04 11.54 10.09
C PHE A 5 77.88 12.46 10.51
N ALA A 6 77.77 13.61 9.84
CA ALA A 6 76.66 14.54 9.92
C ALA A 6 75.49 14.04 9.05
N CYS A 7 74.26 14.12 9.56
CA CYS A 7 73.04 13.89 8.77
C CYS A 7 72.08 15.08 8.89
N LEU A 8 71.82 15.68 7.73
CA LEU A 8 70.74 16.62 7.43
C LEU A 8 69.38 16.02 7.84
N PHE A 9 68.54 16.81 8.51
CA PHE A 9 67.11 16.53 8.62
C PHE A 9 66.39 17.15 7.41
N LEU A 10 65.82 16.28 6.57
CA LEU A 10 64.97 16.63 5.43
C LEU A 10 63.51 16.61 5.92
N ILE A 11 62.85 17.77 5.91
CA ILE A 11 61.41 17.87 6.20
C ILE A 11 60.66 17.51 4.92
N ILE A 12 60.02 16.35 4.90
CA ILE A 12 59.11 15.94 3.81
C ILE A 12 57.68 16.33 4.22
N SER A 13 57.16 17.40 3.62
CA SER A 13 55.74 17.77 3.69
C SER A 13 54.95 16.88 2.72
N GLY A 14 54.32 15.82 3.22
CA GLY A 14 53.39 15.00 2.45
C GLY A 14 52.01 15.64 2.39
N PHE A 15 51.67 16.26 1.26
CA PHE A 15 50.28 16.56 0.90
C PHE A 15 49.63 15.28 0.40
N SER A 16 48.80 14.64 1.23
CA SER A 16 47.90 13.58 0.76
C SER A 16 46.73 14.21 0.03
N ALA A 17 46.73 14.10 -1.31
CA ALA A 17 45.57 14.42 -2.12
C ALA A 17 44.44 13.45 -1.78
N VAL A 18 43.41 13.93 -1.10
CA VAL A 18 42.14 13.23 -0.97
C VAL A 18 41.48 13.26 -2.34
N GLN A 19 41.50 12.14 -3.06
CA GLN A 19 40.68 11.97 -4.26
C GLN A 19 39.22 12.07 -3.82
N ALA A 20 38.53 13.12 -4.28
CA ALA A 20 37.09 13.22 -4.17
C ALA A 20 36.49 12.02 -4.92
N ILE A 21 35.81 11.15 -4.19
CA ILE A 21 34.94 10.15 -4.78
C ILE A 21 33.80 10.94 -5.41
N ASP A 22 33.82 11.04 -6.73
CA ASP A 22 32.69 11.54 -7.51
C ASP A 22 31.53 10.57 -7.30
N HIS A 23 30.61 10.93 -6.39
CA HIS A 23 29.32 10.27 -6.27
C HIS A 23 28.48 10.66 -7.49
N SER A 24 28.82 10.13 -8.67
CA SER A 24 27.86 10.05 -9.76
C SER A 24 26.65 9.30 -9.19
N GLU A 25 25.51 9.99 -9.01
CA GLU A 25 24.25 9.37 -8.61
C GLU A 25 23.97 8.23 -9.59
N GLN A 26 24.19 7.00 -9.14
CA GLN A 26 23.77 5.83 -9.90
C GLN A 26 22.25 5.97 -10.09
N PRO A 27 21.74 5.87 -11.33
CA PRO A 27 20.32 6.02 -11.58
C PRO A 27 19.57 4.99 -10.73
N ILE A 28 18.60 5.47 -9.94
CA ILE A 28 17.76 4.61 -9.12
C ILE A 28 17.13 3.56 -10.06
N PRO A 29 17.37 2.26 -9.85
CA PRO A 29 16.81 1.22 -10.70
C PRO A 29 15.30 1.37 -10.82
N ASP A 30 14.77 1.27 -12.04
CA ASP A 30 13.34 1.41 -12.27
C ASP A 30 12.59 0.25 -11.64
N LYS A 31 11.55 0.56 -10.86
CA LYS A 31 10.73 -0.44 -10.16
C LYS A 31 9.67 -1.06 -11.05
N PHE A 32 9.41 -0.48 -12.20
CA PHE A 32 8.25 -0.82 -13.03
C PHE A 32 8.64 -1.62 -14.28
N PRO A 33 7.76 -2.50 -14.81
CA PRO A 33 6.43 -2.84 -14.32
C PRO A 33 6.43 -3.56 -12.97
N LEU A 34 5.36 -3.32 -12.19
CA LEU A 34 5.00 -4.24 -11.11
C LEU A 34 4.35 -5.50 -11.69
N ARG A 35 4.52 -6.63 -11.01
CA ARG A 35 3.94 -7.93 -11.36
C ARG A 35 3.40 -8.63 -10.12
N VAL A 36 2.45 -9.52 -10.30
CA VAL A 36 2.06 -10.46 -9.24
C VAL A 36 3.13 -11.54 -9.15
N SER A 37 3.52 -11.90 -7.94
CA SER A 37 4.48 -12.95 -7.67
C SER A 37 4.01 -14.30 -8.23
N ILE A 38 4.96 -15.21 -8.48
CA ILE A 38 4.62 -16.52 -9.06
C ILE A 38 3.71 -17.37 -8.17
N ASP A 39 3.76 -17.17 -6.85
CA ASP A 39 2.88 -17.84 -5.89
C ASP A 39 1.50 -17.16 -5.76
N GLY A 40 1.33 -15.98 -6.36
CA GLY A 40 0.10 -15.20 -6.38
C GLY A 40 -0.20 -14.47 -5.08
N ARG A 41 0.79 -14.23 -4.21
CA ARG A 41 0.53 -13.76 -2.84
C ARG A 41 1.02 -12.35 -2.55
N HIS A 42 2.01 -11.88 -3.29
CA HIS A 42 2.53 -10.52 -3.16
C HIS A 42 2.77 -9.89 -4.53
N ILE A 43 3.27 -8.67 -4.50
CA ILE A 43 3.61 -7.89 -5.69
C ILE A 43 5.13 -7.82 -5.75
N GLU A 44 5.69 -7.90 -6.94
CA GLU A 44 7.12 -7.79 -7.20
C GLU A 44 7.38 -6.59 -8.13
N ASP A 45 8.52 -5.94 -7.92
CA ASP A 45 9.02 -4.94 -8.86
C ASP A 45 9.67 -5.59 -10.08
N ALA A 46 10.14 -4.77 -11.03
CA ALA A 46 10.76 -5.25 -12.26
C ALA A 46 12.01 -6.13 -12.06
N SER A 47 12.64 -6.07 -10.87
CA SER A 47 13.79 -6.87 -10.50
C SER A 47 13.42 -8.18 -9.79
N GLY A 48 12.13 -8.44 -9.56
CA GLY A 48 11.63 -9.60 -8.81
C GLY A 48 11.68 -9.41 -7.29
N MET A 49 11.95 -8.19 -6.80
CA MET A 49 11.98 -7.90 -5.37
C MET A 49 10.56 -7.66 -4.84
N PRO A 50 10.21 -8.16 -3.64
CA PRO A 50 8.92 -7.90 -3.03
C PRO A 50 8.63 -6.40 -2.89
N PHE A 51 7.49 -5.99 -3.44
CA PHE A 51 6.97 -4.63 -3.42
C PHE A 51 5.85 -4.53 -2.39
N LEU A 52 6.18 -4.07 -1.18
CA LEU A 52 5.17 -3.70 -0.19
C LEU A 52 4.40 -2.48 -0.70
N MET A 53 3.14 -2.67 -1.10
CA MET A 53 2.36 -1.57 -1.67
C MET A 53 1.77 -0.69 -0.56
N VAL A 54 2.16 0.58 -0.53
CA VAL A 54 1.62 1.58 0.40
C VAL A 54 1.01 2.69 -0.42
N ALA A 55 -0.30 2.58 -0.58
CA ALA A 55 -1.10 3.43 -1.46
C ALA A 55 -1.73 4.59 -0.69
N ASP A 56 -1.86 5.75 -1.32
CA ASP A 56 -2.77 6.82 -0.87
C ASP A 56 -3.95 6.96 -1.83
N VAL A 57 -5.15 7.16 -1.27
CA VAL A 57 -6.39 7.30 -2.02
C VAL A 57 -6.66 8.77 -2.34
N ALA A 58 -6.56 9.14 -3.62
CA ALA A 58 -6.62 10.52 -4.12
C ALA A 58 -7.69 10.70 -5.21
N TRP A 59 -8.93 10.29 -4.90
CA TRP A 59 -10.07 10.27 -5.82
C TRP A 59 -10.24 11.49 -6.71
N GLN A 60 -10.16 12.68 -6.15
CA GLN A 60 -10.46 13.90 -6.90
C GLN A 60 -9.21 14.61 -7.45
N LEU A 61 -8.03 13.98 -7.41
CA LEU A 61 -6.75 14.61 -7.79
C LEU A 61 -6.82 15.27 -9.16
N LEU A 62 -7.20 14.51 -10.20
CA LEU A 62 -7.30 15.00 -11.58
C LEU A 62 -8.37 16.08 -11.77
N ARG A 63 -9.38 16.10 -10.89
CA ARG A 63 -10.46 17.08 -10.97
C ARG A 63 -10.10 18.39 -10.28
N LYS A 64 -9.40 18.31 -9.16
CA LYS A 64 -9.26 19.40 -8.19
C LYS A 64 -7.92 20.08 -8.21
N LEU A 65 -6.86 19.42 -8.65
CA LEU A 65 -5.51 19.98 -8.60
C LEU A 65 -5.05 20.48 -9.97
N SER A 66 -4.25 21.54 -9.95
CA SER A 66 -3.39 21.89 -11.06
C SER A 66 -2.25 20.88 -11.21
N TYR A 67 -1.44 21.01 -12.25
CA TYR A 67 -0.25 20.17 -12.40
C TYR A 67 0.75 20.40 -11.26
N GLU A 68 1.00 21.65 -10.88
CA GLU A 68 1.95 22.05 -9.85
C GLU A 68 1.53 21.55 -8.47
N ASP A 69 0.25 21.65 -8.15
CA ASP A 69 -0.28 21.14 -6.87
C ASP A 69 -0.29 19.60 -6.85
N GLY A 70 -0.55 18.93 -7.98
CA GLY A 70 -0.41 17.48 -8.10
C GLY A 70 1.03 17.00 -7.91
N VAL A 71 2.01 17.73 -8.47
CA VAL A 71 3.44 17.50 -8.26
C VAL A 71 3.82 17.63 -6.78
N LYS A 72 3.42 18.73 -6.12
CA LYS A 72 3.66 18.93 -4.68
C LYS A 72 3.06 17.82 -3.83
N TYR A 73 1.84 17.39 -4.16
CA TYR A 73 1.20 16.26 -3.49
C TYR A 73 2.05 14.99 -3.61
N PHE A 74 2.55 14.66 -4.81
CA PHE A 74 3.40 13.49 -5.01
C PHE A 74 4.74 13.59 -4.27
N ASP A 75 5.38 14.76 -4.25
CA ASP A 75 6.63 14.98 -3.51
C ASP A 75 6.43 14.72 -2.00
N ILE A 76 5.34 15.25 -1.43
CA ILE A 76 5.01 15.04 -0.01
C ILE A 76 4.72 13.55 0.25
N ARG A 77 3.85 12.91 -0.54
CA ARG A 77 3.53 11.49 -0.34
C ARG A 77 4.75 10.58 -0.49
N LYS A 78 5.62 10.86 -1.45
CA LYS A 78 6.89 10.15 -1.60
C LYS A 78 7.76 10.28 -0.35
N SER A 79 7.89 11.50 0.19
CA SER A 79 8.66 11.75 1.43
C SER A 79 8.09 11.02 2.65
N GLN A 80 6.77 10.78 2.68
CA GLN A 80 6.07 10.02 3.71
C GLN A 80 6.12 8.49 3.49
N SER A 81 6.93 8.01 2.54
CA SER A 81 7.10 6.59 2.17
C SER A 81 5.92 5.94 1.43
N PHE A 82 4.94 6.71 0.96
CA PHE A 82 3.97 6.19 -0.02
C PHE A 82 4.69 5.87 -1.32
N ASN A 83 4.27 4.78 -1.96
CA ASN A 83 4.82 4.33 -3.24
C ASN A 83 3.76 4.11 -4.33
N THR A 84 2.47 4.22 -3.98
CA THR A 84 1.35 4.09 -4.89
C THR A 84 0.33 5.20 -4.64
N VAL A 85 -0.31 5.72 -5.68
CA VAL A 85 -1.44 6.65 -5.56
C VAL A 85 -2.60 6.16 -6.40
N LEU A 86 -3.80 6.09 -5.82
CA LEU A 86 -5.02 5.71 -6.51
C LEU A 86 -5.82 6.94 -6.91
N VAL A 87 -6.19 7.07 -8.18
CA VAL A 87 -6.93 8.22 -8.71
C VAL A 87 -8.12 7.77 -9.56
N GLN A 88 -9.20 8.55 -9.55
CA GLN A 88 -10.28 8.37 -10.52
C GLN A 88 -9.94 9.13 -11.79
N VAL A 89 -9.95 8.42 -12.93
CA VAL A 89 -9.68 9.03 -14.25
C VAL A 89 -10.78 9.99 -14.64
N LEU A 90 -12.04 9.59 -14.42
CA LEU A 90 -13.22 10.41 -14.68
C LEU A 90 -13.65 11.14 -13.41
N PRO A 91 -14.22 12.36 -13.52
CA PRO A 91 -14.73 13.06 -12.35
C PRO A 91 -15.94 12.34 -11.76
N GLY A 92 -16.36 12.70 -10.55
CA GLY A 92 -17.44 12.01 -9.86
C GLY A 92 -18.80 12.06 -10.57
N LEU A 93 -19.04 13.04 -11.45
CA LEU A 93 -20.26 13.15 -12.25
C LEU A 93 -19.93 13.58 -13.70
N PRO A 94 -20.72 13.16 -14.72
CA PRO A 94 -20.54 13.59 -16.11
C PRO A 94 -20.57 15.11 -16.37
N THR A 95 -21.28 15.84 -15.52
CA THR A 95 -21.38 17.32 -15.60
C THR A 95 -20.16 18.04 -15.05
N GLN A 96 -19.28 17.33 -14.33
CA GLN A 96 -18.10 17.94 -13.74
C GLN A 96 -16.96 18.07 -14.76
N ARG A 97 -16.01 18.94 -14.43
CA ARG A 97 -14.85 19.28 -15.25
C ARG A 97 -13.60 19.20 -14.39
N ASN A 98 -12.43 19.04 -15.02
CA ASN A 98 -11.15 19.10 -14.32
C ASN A 98 -10.83 20.52 -13.83
N PHE A 99 -9.65 20.68 -13.23
CA PHE A 99 -9.17 21.96 -12.69
C PHE A 99 -9.20 23.07 -13.75
N TYR A 100 -8.85 22.72 -15.00
CA TYR A 100 -8.83 23.61 -16.17
C TYR A 100 -10.19 23.77 -16.87
N LYS A 101 -11.28 23.35 -16.22
CA LYS A 101 -12.66 23.44 -16.73
C LYS A 101 -12.93 22.61 -17.99
N THR A 102 -12.09 21.62 -18.27
CA THR A 102 -12.23 20.71 -19.43
C THR A 102 -13.07 19.49 -19.08
N ALA A 103 -13.92 19.04 -20.01
CA ALA A 103 -14.70 17.81 -19.90
C ALA A 103 -13.86 16.61 -20.38
N PRO A 104 -14.07 15.39 -19.86
CA PRO A 104 -13.37 14.22 -20.36
C PRO A 104 -13.78 13.83 -21.78
N PHE A 105 -14.99 14.18 -22.22
CA PHE A 105 -15.55 13.75 -23.49
C PHE A 105 -16.25 14.91 -24.21
N ILE A 106 -16.12 14.95 -25.53
CA ILE A 106 -16.84 15.92 -26.36
C ILE A 106 -18.33 15.57 -26.36
N ASN A 107 -19.19 16.50 -25.95
CA ASN A 107 -20.64 16.30 -25.85
C ASN A 107 -21.07 15.07 -25.02
N ASN A 108 -20.25 14.67 -24.02
CA ASN A 108 -20.44 13.44 -23.24
C ASN A 108 -20.48 12.16 -24.10
N ASP A 109 -19.92 12.16 -25.30
CA ASP A 109 -19.76 10.96 -26.13
C ASP A 109 -18.46 10.24 -25.72
N ILE A 110 -18.57 9.09 -25.04
CA ILE A 110 -17.42 8.37 -24.50
C ILE A 110 -16.50 7.84 -25.61
N SER A 111 -17.02 7.69 -26.84
CA SER A 111 -16.22 7.34 -28.01
C SER A 111 -15.34 8.51 -28.49
N LYS A 112 -15.56 9.73 -27.98
CA LYS A 112 -14.83 10.96 -28.32
C LYS A 112 -14.12 11.58 -27.09
N PRO A 113 -13.05 10.94 -26.59
CA PRO A 113 -12.16 11.52 -25.57
C PRO A 113 -11.66 12.93 -25.93
N ASP A 114 -11.75 13.88 -24.99
CA ASP A 114 -11.19 15.21 -25.17
C ASP A 114 -9.67 15.21 -24.93
N LYS A 115 -8.91 15.67 -25.92
CA LYS A 115 -7.45 15.65 -25.87
C LYS A 115 -6.90 16.47 -24.68
N ALA A 116 -7.44 17.66 -24.41
CA ALA A 116 -6.90 18.55 -23.38
C ALA A 116 -7.13 17.99 -21.96
N TYR A 117 -8.26 17.32 -21.73
CA TYR A 117 -8.51 16.61 -20.47
C TYR A 117 -7.47 15.50 -20.24
N PHE A 118 -7.25 14.66 -21.25
CA PHE A 118 -6.34 13.51 -21.13
C PHE A 118 -4.86 13.89 -21.25
N ASP A 119 -4.52 15.04 -21.84
CA ASP A 119 -3.19 15.66 -21.75
C ASP A 119 -2.84 15.96 -20.29
N HIS A 120 -3.79 16.42 -19.48
CA HIS A 120 -3.57 16.63 -18.05
C HIS A 120 -3.38 15.31 -17.29
N LEU A 121 -4.20 14.28 -17.55
CA LEU A 121 -4.00 12.94 -16.99
C LEU A 121 -2.58 12.43 -17.28
N GLU A 122 -2.14 12.50 -18.54
CA GLU A 122 -0.83 12.01 -18.93
C GLU A 122 0.30 12.75 -18.21
N LYS A 123 0.20 14.08 -18.08
CA LYS A 123 1.18 14.87 -17.30
C LYS A 123 1.26 14.42 -15.83
N ILE A 124 0.13 14.09 -15.22
CA ILE A 124 0.09 13.59 -13.85
C ILE A 124 0.69 12.18 -13.74
N VAL A 125 0.38 11.27 -14.68
CA VAL A 125 0.99 9.93 -14.74
C VAL A 125 2.51 10.02 -14.91
N ALA A 126 2.98 10.89 -15.80
CA ALA A 126 4.41 11.14 -16.00
C ALA A 126 5.07 11.70 -14.73
N ALA A 127 4.42 12.65 -14.05
CA ALA A 127 4.94 13.20 -12.80
C ALA A 127 5.07 12.14 -11.70
N ALA A 128 4.12 11.20 -11.59
CA ALA A 128 4.24 10.06 -10.68
C ALA A 128 5.39 9.12 -11.09
N SER A 129 5.53 8.83 -12.39
CA SER A 129 6.60 7.97 -12.92
C SER A 129 8.00 8.50 -12.59
N THR A 130 8.24 9.81 -12.82
CA THR A 130 9.53 10.46 -12.47
C THR A 130 9.89 10.37 -10.99
N ARG A 131 8.90 10.12 -10.11
CA ARG A 131 9.07 9.97 -8.65
C ARG A 131 9.10 8.52 -8.21
N GLN A 132 9.14 7.58 -9.14
CA GLN A 132 9.09 6.15 -8.85
C GLN A 132 7.84 5.80 -8.00
N LEU A 133 6.69 6.36 -8.37
CA LEU A 133 5.37 6.10 -7.77
C LEU A 133 4.51 5.31 -8.75
N ALA A 134 3.90 4.23 -8.30
CA ALA A 134 2.85 3.55 -9.05
C ALA A 134 1.60 4.43 -9.04
N ILE A 135 0.84 4.42 -10.14
CA ILE A 135 -0.42 5.13 -10.22
C ILE A 135 -1.55 4.16 -10.60
N GLY A 136 -2.46 3.96 -9.65
CA GLY A 136 -3.67 3.17 -9.84
C GLY A 136 -4.75 4.02 -10.49
N LEU A 137 -5.12 3.68 -11.72
CA LEU A 137 -6.11 4.42 -12.50
C LEU A 137 -7.45 3.70 -12.44
N VAL A 138 -8.40 4.26 -11.69
CA VAL A 138 -9.79 3.80 -11.70
C VAL A 138 -10.45 4.36 -12.97
N ILE A 139 -10.59 3.50 -13.99
CA ILE A 139 -10.95 3.92 -15.36
C ILE A 139 -12.46 3.97 -15.62
N THR A 140 -13.26 3.35 -14.75
CA THR A 140 -14.72 3.33 -14.78
C THR A 140 -15.29 3.79 -13.44
N GLY A 141 -16.50 4.37 -13.44
CA GLY A 141 -17.13 4.86 -12.21
C GLY A 141 -18.65 4.75 -12.25
N LYS A 142 -19.24 4.40 -11.11
CA LYS A 142 -20.69 4.15 -10.95
C LYS A 142 -21.59 5.24 -11.55
N ASN A 143 -21.24 6.51 -11.32
CA ASN A 143 -22.02 7.65 -11.81
C ASN A 143 -21.91 7.88 -13.32
N TRP A 144 -21.08 7.11 -14.03
CA TRP A 144 -20.96 7.12 -15.48
C TRP A 144 -21.68 5.95 -16.14
N ASN A 145 -22.19 4.99 -15.38
CA ASN A 145 -22.76 3.74 -15.90
C ASN A 145 -23.86 3.98 -16.92
N THR A 146 -24.85 4.81 -16.60
CA THR A 146 -25.97 5.11 -17.52
C THR A 146 -25.48 5.63 -18.86
N LEU A 147 -24.44 6.47 -18.86
CA LEU A 147 -23.86 7.01 -20.09
C LEU A 147 -23.10 5.92 -20.87
N PHE A 148 -22.32 5.10 -20.17
CA PHE A 148 -21.62 3.98 -20.78
C PHE A 148 -22.61 2.99 -21.40
N GLU A 149 -23.63 2.56 -20.65
CA GLU A 149 -24.68 1.63 -21.08
C GLU A 149 -25.42 2.14 -22.31
N THR A 150 -25.85 3.40 -22.31
CA THR A 150 -26.57 4.02 -23.42
C THR A 150 -25.74 4.06 -24.71
N GLN A 151 -24.41 4.19 -24.62
CA GLN A 151 -23.53 4.29 -25.78
C GLN A 151 -22.98 2.94 -26.27
N GLY A 152 -23.17 1.86 -25.52
CA GLY A 152 -22.84 0.50 -25.95
C GLY A 152 -21.35 0.13 -25.85
N ALA A 153 -21.07 -1.15 -26.10
CA ALA A 153 -19.78 -1.77 -25.87
C ALA A 153 -18.67 -1.25 -26.80
N GLU A 154 -19.03 -0.86 -28.02
CA GLU A 154 -18.10 -0.29 -29.01
C GLU A 154 -17.50 1.03 -28.51
N ALA A 155 -18.33 1.94 -28.01
CA ALA A 155 -17.88 3.21 -27.44
C ALA A 155 -16.96 3.00 -26.23
N GLY A 156 -17.28 2.02 -25.36
CA GLY A 156 -16.40 1.61 -24.27
C GLY A 156 -15.06 1.03 -24.74
N THR A 157 -15.06 0.25 -25.82
CA THR A 157 -13.84 -0.30 -26.44
C THR A 157 -12.94 0.79 -27.01
N LEU A 158 -13.54 1.80 -27.65
CA LEU A 158 -12.82 2.97 -28.17
C LEU A 158 -12.18 3.77 -27.04
N TYR A 159 -12.92 4.03 -25.96
CA TYR A 159 -12.38 4.70 -24.77
C TYR A 159 -11.23 3.92 -24.12
N GLY A 160 -11.43 2.61 -23.87
CA GLY A 160 -10.38 1.76 -23.29
C GLY A 160 -9.12 1.68 -24.16
N SER A 161 -9.29 1.57 -25.48
CA SER A 161 -8.18 1.56 -26.45
C SER A 161 -7.44 2.89 -26.50
N TYR A 162 -8.17 4.00 -26.39
CA TYR A 162 -7.60 5.35 -26.32
C TYR A 162 -6.72 5.51 -25.08
N LEU A 163 -7.23 5.15 -23.90
CA LEU A 163 -6.45 5.21 -22.65
C LEU A 163 -5.20 4.32 -22.73
N ALA A 164 -5.38 3.07 -23.14
CA ALA A 164 -4.29 2.10 -23.21
C ALA A 164 -3.21 2.52 -24.20
N GLY A 165 -3.59 3.00 -25.39
CA GLY A 165 -2.62 3.50 -26.37
C GLY A 165 -1.88 4.75 -25.89
N ARG A 166 -2.60 5.66 -25.23
CA ARG A 166 -2.04 6.91 -24.71
C ARG A 166 -1.03 6.68 -23.58
N LEU A 167 -1.31 5.75 -22.69
CA LEU A 167 -0.50 5.48 -21.50
C LEU A 167 0.44 4.28 -21.63
N ALA A 168 0.52 3.63 -22.81
CA ALA A 168 1.30 2.41 -23.04
C ALA A 168 2.78 2.52 -22.63
N LYS A 169 3.38 3.71 -22.76
CA LYS A 169 4.79 3.98 -22.42
C LYS A 169 5.07 4.14 -20.91
N TYR A 170 4.03 4.24 -20.08
CA TYR A 170 4.18 4.46 -18.64
C TYR A 170 4.08 3.15 -17.89
N GLU A 171 5.24 2.63 -17.49
CA GLU A 171 5.34 1.32 -16.86
C GLU A 171 4.72 1.28 -15.45
N ASN A 172 4.58 2.45 -14.82
CA ASN A 172 4.11 2.65 -13.45
C ASN A 172 2.58 2.65 -13.30
N VAL A 173 1.83 2.37 -14.37
CA VAL A 173 0.36 2.35 -14.36
C VAL A 173 -0.16 1.00 -13.89
N ILE A 174 -1.09 1.04 -12.93
CA ILE A 174 -1.95 -0.09 -12.54
C ILE A 174 -3.36 0.26 -13.01
N TRP A 175 -3.94 -0.59 -13.87
CA TRP A 175 -5.29 -0.38 -14.37
C TRP A 175 -6.30 -0.92 -13.37
N ILE A 176 -7.28 -0.12 -12.96
CA ILE A 176 -8.25 -0.52 -11.93
C ILE A 176 -9.67 -0.46 -12.49
N ILE A 177 -10.36 -1.60 -12.47
CA ILE A 177 -11.74 -1.75 -12.92
C ILE A 177 -12.64 -1.86 -11.70
N ASN A 178 -13.73 -1.10 -11.65
CA ASN A 178 -14.68 -1.24 -10.55
C ASN A 178 -15.53 -2.53 -10.70
N ASP A 179 -15.43 -3.45 -9.73
CA ASP A 179 -16.05 -4.80 -9.74
C ASP A 179 -17.59 -4.73 -9.65
N GLU A 180 -18.15 -3.72 -9.00
CA GLU A 180 -19.60 -3.50 -8.87
C GLU A 180 -20.27 -3.20 -10.22
N LEU A 181 -19.47 -2.98 -11.26
CA LEU A 181 -19.94 -2.76 -12.63
C LEU A 181 -20.06 -4.06 -13.44
N SER A 182 -19.60 -5.19 -12.92
CA SER A 182 -19.50 -6.45 -13.67
C SER A 182 -20.80 -7.25 -13.76
N GLU A 183 -21.75 -7.02 -12.85
CA GLU A 183 -23.02 -7.78 -12.78
C GLU A 183 -24.07 -7.30 -13.79
N ASN A 184 -24.14 -5.98 -14.06
CA ASN A 184 -25.08 -5.39 -15.01
C ASN A 184 -24.40 -4.62 -16.18
N GLY A 185 -23.08 -4.36 -16.12
CA GLY A 185 -22.39 -3.43 -17.01
C GLY A 185 -21.55 -4.07 -18.11
N GLY A 186 -22.18 -4.52 -19.20
CA GLY A 186 -21.49 -5.05 -20.39
C GLY A 186 -20.36 -4.15 -20.94
N ASN A 187 -20.40 -2.85 -20.63
CA ASN A 187 -19.45 -1.85 -21.15
C ASN A 187 -18.23 -1.61 -20.23
N ALA A 188 -18.29 -1.92 -18.93
CA ALA A 188 -17.08 -1.96 -18.09
C ALA A 188 -16.17 -3.12 -18.50
N LYS A 189 -16.77 -4.25 -18.92
CA LYS A 189 -16.06 -5.40 -19.49
C LYS A 189 -15.37 -5.05 -20.82
N SER A 190 -16.01 -4.25 -21.68
CA SER A 190 -15.41 -3.85 -22.96
C SER A 190 -14.21 -2.91 -22.78
N VAL A 191 -14.31 -1.93 -21.86
CA VAL A 191 -13.17 -1.09 -21.46
C VAL A 191 -12.03 -1.95 -20.93
N ALA A 192 -12.32 -2.84 -19.98
CA ALA A 192 -11.34 -3.75 -19.38
C ALA A 192 -10.62 -4.62 -20.43
N SER A 193 -11.40 -5.22 -21.34
CA SER A 193 -10.87 -6.06 -22.43
C SER A 193 -9.96 -5.26 -23.38
N ALA A 194 -10.37 -4.04 -23.73
CA ALA A 194 -9.59 -3.14 -24.58
C ALA A 194 -8.26 -2.75 -23.91
N VAL A 195 -8.28 -2.44 -22.61
CA VAL A 195 -7.07 -2.16 -21.84
C VAL A 195 -6.17 -3.40 -21.79
N ARG A 196 -6.72 -4.58 -21.50
CA ARG A 196 -5.97 -5.84 -21.41
C ARG A 196 -5.25 -6.20 -22.69
N THR A 197 -5.92 -6.07 -23.84
CA THR A 197 -5.35 -6.41 -25.16
C THR A 197 -4.06 -5.66 -25.48
N ARG A 198 -3.91 -4.42 -25.00
CA ARG A 198 -2.74 -3.56 -25.27
C ARG A 198 -1.69 -3.53 -24.17
N ASN A 199 -1.94 -4.20 -23.03
CA ASN A 199 -1.12 -4.10 -21.82
C ASN A 199 -0.74 -5.49 -21.28
N ALA A 200 -0.40 -6.42 -22.17
CA ALA A 200 0.05 -7.75 -21.76
C ALA A 200 1.22 -7.65 -20.76
N GLY A 201 1.11 -8.36 -19.63
CA GLY A 201 2.14 -8.34 -18.57
C GLY A 201 2.05 -7.16 -17.59
N ARG A 202 1.04 -6.29 -17.70
CA ARG A 202 0.70 -5.28 -16.68
C ARG A 202 -0.32 -5.83 -15.69
N ILE A 203 -0.24 -5.35 -14.46
CA ILE A 203 -1.29 -5.58 -13.46
C ILE A 203 -2.57 -4.85 -13.89
N ILE A 204 -3.66 -5.62 -13.94
CA ILE A 204 -5.03 -5.15 -14.00
C ILE A 204 -5.70 -5.56 -12.69
N ALA A 205 -6.04 -4.58 -11.88
CA ALA A 205 -6.70 -4.76 -10.61
C ALA A 205 -8.21 -4.55 -10.69
N SER A 206 -8.92 -5.03 -9.69
CA SER A 206 -10.29 -4.61 -9.43
C SER A 206 -10.43 -3.69 -8.22
N LEU A 207 -11.56 -2.99 -8.14
CA LEU A 207 -11.97 -2.14 -7.03
C LEU A 207 -13.35 -2.56 -6.53
N ALA A 208 -13.45 -2.91 -5.25
CA ALA A 208 -14.71 -3.08 -4.53
C ALA A 208 -14.88 -1.92 -3.54
N THR A 209 -16.08 -1.32 -3.48
CA THR A 209 -16.40 -0.25 -2.51
C THR A 209 -17.24 -0.72 -1.33
N CYS A 210 -17.78 -1.93 -1.41
CA CYS A 210 -18.36 -2.66 -0.28
C CYS A 210 -17.39 -3.70 0.29
N SER A 211 -17.55 -4.04 1.58
CA SER A 211 -16.81 -5.14 2.19
C SER A 211 -17.16 -6.47 1.48
N PRO A 212 -16.18 -7.21 0.92
CA PRO A 212 -16.43 -8.57 0.48
C PRO A 212 -16.94 -9.43 1.64
N THR A 213 -17.91 -10.29 1.35
CA THR A 213 -18.36 -11.37 2.23
C THR A 213 -18.00 -12.70 1.57
N ALA A 214 -17.92 -13.79 2.36
CA ALA A 214 -17.69 -15.13 1.81
C ALA A 214 -18.75 -15.54 0.74
N GLU A 215 -19.94 -14.95 0.79
CA GLU A 215 -21.04 -15.19 -0.15
C GLU A 215 -20.95 -14.31 -1.42
N ASN A 216 -20.34 -13.12 -1.33
CA ASN A 216 -20.23 -12.16 -2.44
C ASN A 216 -18.84 -12.08 -3.08
N ASP A 217 -17.85 -12.81 -2.57
CA ASP A 217 -16.50 -12.82 -3.11
C ASP A 217 -16.42 -13.66 -4.40
N LYS A 218 -16.90 -13.08 -5.50
CA LYS A 218 -16.78 -13.66 -6.83
C LYS A 218 -15.31 -13.59 -7.27
N VAL A 219 -14.82 -14.67 -7.87
CA VAL A 219 -13.49 -14.72 -8.48
C VAL A 219 -13.44 -13.69 -9.63
N SER A 220 -12.81 -12.55 -9.38
CA SER A 220 -12.56 -11.53 -10.40
C SER A 220 -11.40 -12.01 -11.28
N PRO A 221 -11.49 -11.94 -12.63
CA PRO A 221 -10.42 -12.35 -13.53
C PRO A 221 -9.27 -11.31 -13.58
N THR A 222 -9.07 -10.57 -12.49
CA THR A 222 -8.06 -9.53 -12.33
C THR A 222 -6.85 -10.09 -11.60
N ASP A 223 -5.71 -9.41 -11.72
CA ASP A 223 -4.46 -9.86 -11.13
C ASP A 223 -4.40 -9.53 -9.62
N MET A 224 -5.12 -8.51 -9.16
CA MET A 224 -5.19 -8.12 -7.76
C MET A 224 -6.48 -7.36 -7.43
N LYS A 225 -6.78 -7.20 -6.13
CA LYS A 225 -8.01 -6.53 -5.66
C LYS A 225 -7.72 -5.37 -4.71
N PHE A 226 -8.36 -4.23 -4.95
CA PHE A 226 -8.46 -3.13 -3.99
C PHE A 226 -9.83 -3.16 -3.34
N VAL A 227 -9.88 -3.20 -2.02
CA VAL A 227 -11.11 -3.01 -1.24
C VAL A 227 -11.03 -1.66 -0.57
N ILE A 228 -11.84 -0.71 -1.01
CA ILE A 228 -11.84 0.66 -0.49
C ILE A 228 -13.25 0.98 -0.03
N PRO A 229 -13.57 0.70 1.25
CA PRO A 229 -14.89 0.93 1.80
C PRO A 229 -15.34 2.37 1.56
N ASP A 230 -16.57 2.55 1.10
CA ASP A 230 -17.15 3.89 1.01
C ASP A 230 -17.44 4.47 2.41
N SER A 231 -17.80 5.76 2.49
CA SER A 231 -18.07 6.41 3.79
C SER A 231 -19.35 5.94 4.47
N THR A 232 -20.10 5.00 3.87
CA THR A 232 -21.37 4.50 4.40
C THR A 232 -21.24 3.15 5.08
N VAL A 233 -20.05 2.53 5.05
CA VAL A 233 -19.84 1.25 5.72
C VAL A 233 -19.97 1.37 7.25
N THR A 234 -20.68 0.40 7.81
CA THR A 234 -20.95 0.22 9.23
C THR A 234 -19.80 -0.49 9.94
N VAL A 235 -19.75 -0.39 11.27
CA VAL A 235 -18.80 -1.15 12.11
C VAL A 235 -18.94 -2.67 11.86
N SER A 236 -20.16 -3.16 11.67
CA SER A 236 -20.42 -4.56 11.33
C SER A 236 -19.82 -4.98 9.99
N GLU A 237 -19.92 -4.14 8.96
CA GLU A 237 -19.31 -4.44 7.64
C GLU A 237 -17.78 -4.46 7.70
N TYR A 238 -17.18 -3.68 8.61
CA TYR A 238 -15.75 -3.75 8.87
C TYR A 238 -15.36 -5.05 9.59
N ALA A 239 -16.17 -5.50 10.56
CA ALA A 239 -15.96 -6.80 11.20
C ALA A 239 -16.09 -7.97 10.20
N SER A 240 -17.04 -7.89 9.26
CA SER A 240 -17.17 -8.85 8.17
C SER A 240 -15.95 -8.84 7.24
N LEU A 241 -15.39 -7.67 6.93
CA LEU A 241 -14.15 -7.53 6.15
C LEU A 241 -12.97 -8.21 6.85
N ALA A 242 -12.81 -7.97 8.15
CA ALA A 242 -11.77 -8.61 8.96
C ALA A 242 -11.95 -10.12 9.04
N ALA A 243 -13.18 -10.63 9.05
CA ALA A 243 -13.45 -12.07 8.98
C ALA A 243 -13.09 -12.64 7.60
N TRP A 244 -13.47 -11.97 6.51
CA TRP A 244 -13.12 -12.35 5.14
C TRP A 244 -11.60 -12.42 4.95
N GLN A 245 -10.86 -11.45 5.48
CA GLN A 245 -9.39 -11.41 5.47
C GLN A 245 -8.76 -12.66 6.11
N LYS A 246 -9.37 -13.20 7.17
CA LYS A 246 -8.88 -14.42 7.84
C LYS A 246 -9.09 -15.67 7.01
N THR A 247 -10.12 -15.70 6.16
CA THR A 247 -10.46 -16.86 5.34
C THR A 247 -9.84 -16.82 3.94
N ILE A 248 -9.58 -15.62 3.42
CA ILE A 248 -9.19 -15.45 2.02
C ILE A 248 -7.76 -15.90 1.74
N TRP A 249 -6.86 -15.79 2.73
CA TRP A 249 -5.43 -16.08 2.53
C TRP A 249 -5.15 -17.57 2.23
N GLU A 250 -5.98 -18.49 2.74
CA GLU A 250 -5.80 -19.94 2.58
C GLU A 250 -6.05 -20.37 1.14
N ASN A 251 -7.10 -19.81 0.53
CA ASN A 251 -7.66 -20.29 -0.72
C ASN A 251 -7.39 -19.37 -1.91
N ASN A 252 -7.10 -18.08 -1.69
CA ASN A 252 -6.93 -17.12 -2.77
C ASN A 252 -5.44 -16.82 -3.06
N ARG A 253 -5.05 -16.99 -4.32
CA ARG A 253 -3.74 -16.62 -4.86
C ARG A 253 -3.84 -15.34 -5.68
N GLN A 254 -4.48 -14.33 -5.09
CA GLN A 254 -4.64 -13.01 -5.65
C GLN A 254 -4.24 -11.97 -4.60
N PRO A 255 -3.21 -11.15 -4.84
CA PRO A 255 -2.85 -10.08 -3.92
C PRO A 255 -4.02 -9.11 -3.73
N PHE A 256 -4.16 -8.59 -2.52
CA PHE A 256 -5.17 -7.58 -2.23
C PHE A 256 -4.63 -6.47 -1.34
N LEU A 257 -5.24 -5.29 -1.45
CA LEU A 257 -5.06 -4.17 -0.54
C LEU A 257 -6.41 -3.74 0.00
N ILE A 258 -6.39 -3.29 1.26
CA ILE A 258 -7.57 -2.80 1.95
C ILE A 258 -7.30 -1.38 2.42
N ALA A 259 -8.28 -0.50 2.22
CA ALA A 259 -8.22 0.83 2.78
C ALA A 259 -8.74 0.88 4.21
N ASN A 260 -8.20 1.82 5.00
CA ASN A 260 -8.85 2.17 6.25
C ASN A 260 -10.23 2.78 6.01
N SER A 261 -11.14 2.54 6.95
CA SER A 261 -12.42 3.23 7.00
C SER A 261 -12.23 4.62 7.61
N GLU A 262 -12.85 5.62 7.00
CA GLU A 262 -13.06 6.92 7.64
C GLU A 262 -14.44 6.90 8.30
N PHE A 263 -14.51 7.00 9.63
CA PHE A 263 -15.79 7.16 10.30
C PHE A 263 -16.19 8.64 10.29
N PRO A 264 -17.33 9.00 9.69
CA PRO A 264 -17.80 10.38 9.70
C PRO A 264 -18.41 10.67 11.07
N ARG A 265 -17.86 11.66 11.82
CA ARG A 265 -18.64 12.70 12.56
C ARG A 265 -17.87 13.47 13.62
N GLU A 266 -16.67 13.10 14.01
CA GLU A 266 -15.92 13.86 15.03
C GLU A 266 -14.52 14.20 14.54
N ILE A 267 -14.08 15.44 14.81
CA ILE A 267 -12.71 15.93 14.58
C ILE A 267 -11.82 15.33 15.70
N THR A 268 -11.83 14.02 15.82
CA THR A 268 -11.01 13.28 16.78
C THR A 268 -9.87 12.62 16.02
N ASP A 269 -8.73 12.50 16.69
CA ASP A 269 -7.55 11.85 16.13
C ASP A 269 -7.85 10.37 15.81
N GLN A 270 -7.84 10.02 14.52
CA GLN A 270 -8.09 8.64 14.04
C GLN A 270 -6.80 7.83 13.88
N SER A 271 -5.65 8.38 14.29
CA SER A 271 -4.35 7.76 14.05
C SER A 271 -4.24 6.35 14.64
N ALA A 272 -4.81 6.12 15.83
CA ALA A 272 -4.77 4.80 16.46
C ALA A 272 -5.59 3.77 15.67
N LEU A 273 -6.78 4.16 15.21
CA LEU A 273 -7.61 3.33 14.37
C LEU A 273 -6.89 3.00 13.06
N ILE A 274 -6.39 4.00 12.35
CA ILE A 274 -5.78 3.77 11.03
C ILE A 274 -4.49 2.94 11.16
N ARG A 275 -3.66 3.12 12.20
CA ARG A 275 -2.54 2.20 12.49
C ARG A 275 -3.03 0.78 12.70
N ASN A 276 -4.07 0.61 13.50
CA ASN A 276 -4.66 -0.70 13.77
C ASN A 276 -5.11 -1.38 12.49
N GLN A 277 -5.86 -0.68 11.63
CA GLN A 277 -6.33 -1.21 10.36
C GLN A 277 -5.17 -1.50 9.38
N ALA A 278 -4.12 -0.66 9.37
CA ALA A 278 -2.93 -0.89 8.54
C ALA A 278 -2.19 -2.18 8.94
N TYR A 279 -1.92 -2.37 10.23
CA TYR A 279 -1.28 -3.60 10.71
C TYR A 279 -2.19 -4.82 10.57
N GLN A 280 -3.49 -4.72 10.87
CA GLN A 280 -4.43 -5.81 10.62
C GLN A 280 -4.43 -6.25 9.16
N SER A 281 -4.35 -5.30 8.21
CA SER A 281 -4.26 -5.61 6.78
C SER A 281 -3.10 -6.55 6.47
N ILE A 282 -1.89 -6.19 6.91
CA ILE A 282 -0.69 -7.01 6.71
C ILE A 282 -0.78 -8.32 7.49
N MET A 283 -1.31 -8.29 8.71
CA MET A 283 -1.48 -9.48 9.55
C MET A 283 -2.41 -10.53 8.94
N SER A 284 -3.25 -10.12 7.99
CA SER A 284 -4.07 -11.01 7.18
C SER A 284 -3.46 -11.32 5.81
N SER A 285 -2.15 -11.14 5.65
CA SER A 285 -1.41 -11.37 4.40
C SER A 285 -1.81 -10.48 3.22
N ALA A 286 -2.30 -9.27 3.45
CA ALA A 286 -2.44 -8.29 2.38
C ALA A 286 -1.06 -7.94 1.79
N ALA A 287 -1.01 -7.60 0.51
CA ALA A 287 0.23 -7.21 -0.17
C ALA A 287 0.69 -5.78 0.16
N GLY A 288 0.00 -5.14 1.11
CA GLY A 288 0.11 -3.72 1.35
C GLY A 288 -1.07 -3.14 2.11
N PHE A 289 -1.16 -1.82 2.09
CA PHE A 289 -2.23 -1.06 2.74
C PHE A 289 -2.60 0.18 1.91
N CYS A 290 -3.89 0.48 1.84
CA CYS A 290 -4.39 1.71 1.26
C CYS A 290 -4.72 2.72 2.36
N HIS A 291 -4.02 3.84 2.38
CA HIS A 291 -4.35 4.95 3.24
C HIS A 291 -5.43 5.81 2.60
N GLN A 292 -6.49 6.04 3.35
CA GLN A 292 -7.59 6.92 2.99
C GLN A 292 -7.72 7.97 4.09
N SER A 293 -7.72 9.24 3.70
CA SER A 293 -7.76 10.37 4.63
C SER A 293 -8.68 11.47 4.13
N THR A 294 -8.91 12.48 4.98
CA THR A 294 -9.83 13.60 4.68
C THR A 294 -9.46 14.36 3.39
N ILE A 295 -8.23 14.19 2.90
CA ILE A 295 -7.74 14.83 1.68
C ILE A 295 -8.10 14.10 0.38
N LYS A 296 -8.72 12.91 0.40
CA LYS A 296 -9.05 12.12 -0.81
C LYS A 296 -9.84 12.92 -1.87
N ASN A 297 -10.62 13.89 -1.40
CA ASN A 297 -11.46 14.78 -2.22
C ASN A 297 -10.88 16.18 -2.44
N PHE A 298 -9.69 16.48 -1.91
CA PHE A 298 -8.97 17.75 -2.04
C PHE A 298 -9.81 18.98 -1.67
N HIS A 299 -10.43 18.95 -0.48
CA HIS A 299 -11.00 20.14 0.15
C HIS A 299 -9.90 21.20 0.38
N PRO A 300 -10.22 22.50 0.52
CA PRO A 300 -9.21 23.57 0.59
C PRO A 300 -8.12 23.37 1.65
N THR A 301 -8.40 22.65 2.72
CA THR A 301 -7.47 22.34 3.82
C THR A 301 -6.47 21.22 3.51
N TRP A 302 -6.51 20.60 2.32
CA TRP A 302 -5.69 19.42 2.01
C TRP A 302 -4.19 19.64 2.22
N LYS A 303 -3.68 20.84 1.94
CA LYS A 303 -2.25 21.19 2.10
C LYS A 303 -1.79 21.12 3.56
N VAL A 304 -2.71 21.35 4.50
CA VAL A 304 -2.45 21.23 5.94
C VAL A 304 -2.67 19.78 6.39
N ASN A 305 -3.75 19.15 5.93
CA ASN A 305 -4.16 17.82 6.38
C ASN A 305 -3.31 16.69 5.79
N ILE A 306 -2.55 16.91 4.71
CA ILE A 306 -1.68 15.89 4.09
C ILE A 306 -0.60 15.34 5.05
N LEU A 307 -0.26 16.09 6.09
CA LEU A 307 0.70 15.68 7.14
C LEU A 307 0.05 15.02 8.34
N ARG A 308 -1.27 14.81 8.32
CA ARG A 308 -2.09 14.30 9.41
C ARG A 308 -2.91 13.09 8.94
N ASP A 309 -3.92 12.73 9.73
CA ASP A 309 -4.87 11.66 9.47
C ASP A 309 -4.17 10.31 9.28
N GLY A 310 -3.03 10.16 9.93
CA GLY A 310 -2.25 8.94 9.97
C GLY A 310 -1.12 8.83 8.95
N ALA A 311 -0.98 9.80 8.05
CA ALA A 311 0.17 9.86 7.15
C ALA A 311 1.51 9.99 7.89
N GLU A 312 1.51 10.58 9.09
CA GLU A 312 2.70 10.85 9.92
C GLU A 312 3.45 9.58 10.40
N TYR A 313 2.78 8.43 10.47
CA TYR A 313 3.39 7.17 10.92
C TYR A 313 3.65 6.17 9.79
N ILE A 314 3.23 6.45 8.55
CA ILE A 314 3.40 5.53 7.42
C ILE A 314 4.88 5.18 7.19
N GLN A 315 5.78 6.14 7.39
CA GLN A 315 7.22 5.90 7.36
C GLN A 315 7.67 4.83 8.38
N HIS A 316 7.05 4.78 9.56
CA HIS A 316 7.37 3.78 10.59
C HIS A 316 6.82 2.41 10.22
N PHE A 317 5.58 2.36 9.71
CA PHE A 317 4.96 1.16 9.16
C PHE A 317 5.84 0.54 8.06
N VAL A 318 6.25 1.33 7.07
CA VAL A 318 7.14 0.88 5.98
C VAL A 318 8.50 0.44 6.52
N LYS A 319 9.10 1.18 7.45
CA LYS A 319 10.41 0.84 8.01
C LYS A 319 10.40 -0.49 8.76
N ILE A 320 9.35 -0.75 9.55
CA ILE A 320 9.21 -2.00 10.31
C ILE A 320 9.04 -3.18 9.35
N LEU A 321 8.13 -3.07 8.37
CA LEU A 321 7.83 -4.16 7.44
C LEU A 321 8.96 -4.47 6.47
N LYS A 322 9.72 -3.46 6.01
CA LYS A 322 10.95 -3.70 5.23
C LYS A 322 12.05 -4.42 6.01
N GLY A 323 11.98 -4.41 7.34
CA GLY A 323 12.94 -5.10 8.20
C GLY A 323 12.66 -6.59 8.37
N ILE A 324 11.58 -7.11 7.80
CA ILE A 324 11.13 -8.49 7.97
C ILE A 324 10.72 -9.09 6.61
N PRO A 325 10.80 -10.42 6.44
CA PRO A 325 10.39 -11.10 5.20
C PRO A 325 8.87 -11.29 5.14
N TRP A 326 8.09 -10.20 5.24
CA TRP A 326 6.62 -10.22 5.40
C TRP A 326 5.91 -11.01 4.30
N GLU A 327 6.45 -11.00 3.08
CA GLU A 327 5.94 -11.70 1.90
C GLU A 327 5.91 -13.23 2.07
N TYR A 328 6.79 -13.77 2.91
CA TYR A 328 6.89 -15.20 3.21
C TYR A 328 6.24 -15.59 4.54
N MET A 329 5.58 -14.64 5.22
CA MET A 329 4.91 -14.89 6.49
C MET A 329 3.42 -15.20 6.28
N ARG A 330 2.83 -15.94 7.22
CA ARG A 330 1.44 -16.37 7.21
C ARG A 330 0.74 -16.06 8.53
N PRO A 331 -0.58 -15.83 8.51
CA PRO A 331 -1.34 -15.55 9.73
C PRO A 331 -1.33 -16.80 10.62
N GLU A 332 -1.05 -16.62 11.90
CA GLU A 332 -1.05 -17.70 12.88
C GLU A 332 -2.43 -17.77 13.57
N SER A 333 -3.44 -18.26 12.85
CA SER A 333 -4.80 -18.46 13.39
C SER A 333 -5.07 -19.87 13.89
N GLU A 334 -4.27 -20.87 13.49
CA GLU A 334 -4.50 -22.29 13.81
C GLU A 334 -3.39 -22.93 14.65
N SER A 335 -2.21 -22.32 14.74
CA SER A 335 -0.99 -22.94 15.28
C SER A 335 -0.90 -22.94 16.80
N GLY A 336 -1.83 -22.32 17.52
CA GLY A 336 -1.76 -22.23 18.99
C GLY A 336 -0.57 -21.40 19.51
N MET A 337 0.16 -20.67 18.65
CA MET A 337 1.30 -19.82 19.06
C MET A 337 0.91 -18.78 20.12
N LEU A 338 -0.35 -18.34 20.10
CA LEU A 338 -0.95 -17.44 21.06
C LEU A 338 -2.08 -18.15 21.82
N PRO A 339 -1.78 -18.95 22.86
CA PRO A 339 -2.78 -19.69 23.61
C PRO A 339 -3.87 -18.79 24.21
N ASP A 340 -3.49 -17.61 24.70
CA ASP A 340 -4.43 -16.65 25.29
C ASP A 340 -5.39 -16.03 24.25
N SER A 341 -5.05 -16.08 22.96
CA SER A 341 -5.91 -15.56 21.86
C SER A 341 -6.97 -16.55 21.39
N ALA A 342 -6.90 -17.82 21.83
CA ALA A 342 -7.93 -18.82 21.57
C ALA A 342 -9.22 -18.57 22.37
N ASP A 343 -9.16 -17.71 23.39
CA ASP A 343 -10.35 -17.19 24.06
C ASP A 343 -11.03 -16.15 23.14
N LYS A 344 -12.20 -16.52 22.61
CA LYS A 344 -13.00 -15.68 21.68
C LYS A 344 -13.39 -14.32 22.27
N ALA A 345 -13.31 -14.15 23.60
CA ALA A 345 -13.56 -12.86 24.26
C ALA A 345 -12.38 -11.87 24.13
N GLN A 346 -11.18 -12.33 23.78
CA GLN A 346 -9.97 -11.50 23.68
C GLN A 346 -9.49 -11.38 22.22
N VAL A 347 -10.34 -10.79 21.39
CA VAL A 347 -9.95 -10.36 20.04
C VAL A 347 -8.96 -9.20 20.19
N GLY A 348 -7.69 -9.38 19.85
CA GLY A 348 -6.79 -8.23 19.88
C GLY A 348 -5.42 -8.47 19.29
N VAL A 349 -4.79 -9.61 19.56
CA VAL A 349 -3.41 -9.83 19.10
C VAL A 349 -3.42 -10.57 17.78
N PHE A 350 -2.71 -10.02 16.80
CA PHE A 350 -2.53 -10.63 15.49
C PHE A 350 -1.09 -11.11 15.35
N ALA A 351 -0.89 -12.26 14.71
CA ALA A 351 0.43 -12.83 14.51
C ALA A 351 0.63 -13.25 13.06
N LEU A 352 1.79 -12.90 12.51
CA LEU A 352 2.35 -13.40 11.27
C LEU A 352 3.59 -14.21 11.59
N SER A 353 3.82 -15.32 10.90
CA SER A 353 5.05 -16.11 11.07
C SER A 353 5.45 -16.84 9.79
N ASN A 354 6.77 -17.03 9.63
CA ASN A 354 7.34 -17.99 8.68
C ASN A 354 7.98 -19.19 9.39
N LYS A 355 7.54 -19.45 10.63
CA LYS A 355 8.06 -20.42 11.60
C LYS A 355 9.46 -20.09 12.15
N ARG A 356 10.34 -19.36 11.48
CA ARG A 356 11.63 -18.93 12.07
C ARG A 356 11.55 -17.55 12.71
N MET A 357 10.65 -16.72 12.21
CA MET A 357 10.37 -15.38 12.67
C MET A 357 8.88 -15.20 12.80
N ALA A 358 8.45 -14.46 13.83
CA ALA A 358 7.09 -14.01 14.00
C ALA A 358 7.04 -12.50 14.25
N MET A 359 5.98 -11.88 13.76
CA MET A 359 5.60 -10.51 14.04
C MET A 359 4.23 -10.53 14.70
N LEU A 360 4.12 -9.93 15.88
CA LEU A 360 2.87 -9.79 16.60
C LEU A 360 2.49 -8.31 16.66
N TYR A 361 1.22 -8.02 16.40
CA TYR A 361 0.64 -6.70 16.61
C TYR A 361 -0.33 -6.74 17.79
N LEU A 362 -0.05 -5.90 18.78
CA LEU A 362 -0.87 -5.70 19.97
C LEU A 362 -1.48 -4.29 19.87
N PRO A 363 -2.80 -4.14 19.65
CA PRO A 363 -3.45 -2.84 19.51
C PRO A 363 -3.58 -2.10 20.84
N GLU A 364 -3.46 -2.81 21.95
CA GLU A 364 -3.49 -2.28 23.30
C GLU A 364 -2.38 -2.92 24.13
N THR A 365 -1.96 -2.23 25.17
CA THR A 365 -0.91 -2.71 26.06
C THR A 365 -1.45 -3.84 26.94
N ARG A 366 -0.90 -5.03 26.74
CA ARG A 366 -1.19 -6.21 27.57
C ARG A 366 -0.01 -7.18 27.55
N SER A 367 0.07 -8.02 28.58
CA SER A 367 0.94 -9.19 28.52
C SER A 367 0.28 -10.29 27.69
N ILE A 368 1.10 -11.13 27.06
CA ILE A 368 0.66 -12.24 26.22
C ILE A 368 1.46 -13.49 26.56
N LYS A 369 0.83 -14.66 26.51
CA LYS A 369 1.56 -15.94 26.43
C LYS A 369 1.89 -16.28 24.98
N VAL A 370 3.11 -16.74 24.78
CA VAL A 370 3.61 -17.22 23.50
C VAL A 370 4.12 -18.64 23.66
N ASP A 371 3.67 -19.55 22.80
CA ASP A 371 4.22 -20.89 22.67
C ASP A 371 5.36 -20.90 21.63
N PHE A 372 6.60 -20.89 22.10
CA PHE A 372 7.78 -20.89 21.22
C PHE A 372 8.01 -22.22 20.51
N LYS A 373 7.35 -23.32 20.94
CA LYS A 373 7.42 -24.61 20.24
C LYS A 373 6.78 -24.57 18.85
N GLN A 374 5.96 -23.56 18.59
CA GLN A 374 5.37 -23.30 17.27
C GLN A 374 6.36 -22.67 16.28
N LEU A 375 7.54 -22.24 16.76
CA LEU A 375 8.61 -21.71 15.94
C LEU A 375 9.75 -22.73 15.79
N THR A 376 10.40 -22.71 14.64
CA THR A 376 11.59 -23.51 14.33
C THR A 376 12.83 -22.82 14.88
N GLY A 377 13.43 -23.42 15.90
CA GLY A 377 14.65 -22.96 16.54
C GLY A 377 14.68 -23.36 18.01
N ASN A 378 15.86 -23.24 18.65
CA ASN A 378 16.02 -23.56 20.07
C ASN A 378 16.16 -22.30 20.94
N GLN A 379 16.55 -21.17 20.33
CA GLN A 379 16.74 -19.89 20.98
C GLN A 379 16.17 -18.78 20.13
N PHE A 380 15.47 -17.86 20.78
CA PHE A 380 14.75 -16.77 20.15
C PHE A 380 15.10 -15.44 20.82
N ARG A 381 15.07 -14.37 20.03
CA ARG A 381 15.23 -13.00 20.52
C ARG A 381 13.98 -12.19 20.22
N ALA A 382 13.50 -11.49 21.23
CA ALA A 382 12.41 -10.52 21.09
C ALA A 382 12.94 -9.10 20.86
N VAL A 383 12.20 -8.32 20.08
CA VAL A 383 12.40 -6.88 19.89
C VAL A 383 11.04 -6.20 19.84
N TRP A 384 10.88 -5.14 20.62
CA TRP A 384 9.67 -4.34 20.62
C TRP A 384 9.84 -3.08 19.76
N TYR A 385 8.78 -2.71 19.04
CA TYR A 385 8.67 -1.45 18.33
C TYR A 385 7.39 -0.71 18.70
N SER A 386 7.49 0.61 18.79
CA SER A 386 6.33 1.49 18.84
C SER A 386 5.93 1.83 17.41
N PRO A 387 4.74 1.42 16.94
CA PRO A 387 4.25 1.79 15.60
C PRO A 387 4.00 3.29 15.46
N ARG A 388 3.81 4.02 16.57
CA ARG A 388 3.62 5.48 16.63
C ARG A 388 4.88 6.27 16.37
N THR A 389 5.99 5.83 16.94
CA THR A 389 7.24 6.62 16.98
C THR A 389 8.39 5.96 16.23
N GLY A 390 8.24 4.69 15.85
CA GLY A 390 9.32 3.86 15.31
C GLY A 390 10.40 3.52 16.34
N LYS A 391 10.24 3.90 17.61
CA LYS A 391 11.21 3.58 18.67
C LYS A 391 11.30 2.07 18.86
N ARG A 392 12.52 1.58 19.06
CA ARG A 392 12.86 0.17 19.25
C ARG A 392 13.35 -0.07 20.68
N TRP A 393 12.94 -1.16 21.29
CA TRP A 393 13.45 -1.64 22.56
C TRP A 393 13.96 -3.08 22.43
N PRO A 394 15.10 -3.43 23.05
CA PRO A 394 15.48 -4.83 23.16
C PRO A 394 14.45 -5.57 24.03
N GLY A 395 14.03 -6.75 23.57
CA GLY A 395 13.28 -7.70 24.39
C GLY A 395 14.21 -8.73 25.02
N ALA A 396 13.62 -9.65 25.80
CA ALA A 396 14.34 -10.77 26.39
C ALA A 396 14.68 -11.85 25.34
N GLU A 397 15.48 -12.80 25.78
CA GLU A 397 15.79 -14.02 25.05
C GLU A 397 14.97 -15.17 25.61
N TYR A 398 14.58 -16.09 24.73
CA TYR A 398 13.69 -17.19 25.07
C TYR A 398 14.25 -18.49 24.50
N GLU A 399 14.03 -19.58 25.22
CA GLU A 399 14.25 -20.94 24.71
C GLU A 399 12.96 -21.48 24.09
N SER A 400 13.02 -22.65 23.45
CA SER A 400 11.86 -23.35 22.90
C SER A 400 10.96 -23.94 24.00
N VAL A 401 10.33 -23.06 24.78
CA VAL A 401 9.40 -23.38 25.87
C VAL A 401 7.97 -23.04 25.49
N SER A 402 7.00 -23.74 26.07
CA SER A 402 5.60 -23.36 25.98
C SER A 402 5.25 -22.31 27.05
N ASP A 403 4.23 -21.48 26.77
CA ASP A 403 3.60 -20.56 27.73
C ASP A 403 4.49 -19.45 28.31
N ALA A 404 5.48 -18.96 27.55
CA ALA A 404 6.28 -17.83 27.97
C ALA A 404 5.45 -16.54 28.01
N ILE A 405 5.41 -15.88 29.17
CA ILE A 405 4.73 -14.59 29.33
C ILE A 405 5.66 -13.47 28.89
N ILE A 406 5.19 -12.67 27.93
CA ILE A 406 5.92 -11.51 27.39
C ILE A 406 5.08 -10.25 27.65
N SER A 407 5.73 -9.18 28.12
CA SER A 407 5.10 -7.87 28.36
C SER A 407 5.77 -6.78 27.53
N PRO A 408 5.00 -5.78 27.05
CA PRO A 408 5.55 -4.56 26.48
C PRO A 408 6.48 -3.82 27.47
N PRO A 409 7.51 -3.11 26.97
CA PRO A 409 8.49 -2.44 27.81
C PRO A 409 7.95 -1.20 28.52
N ASP A 410 6.86 -0.61 28.02
CA ASP A 410 6.11 0.46 28.67
C ASP A 410 4.63 0.05 28.73
N ARG A 411 3.95 0.36 29.84
CA ARG A 411 2.63 -0.16 30.18
C ARG A 411 1.50 0.88 30.04
N GLN A 412 1.69 1.90 29.22
CA GLN A 412 0.63 2.88 28.93
C GLN A 412 -0.56 2.20 28.23
N PRO A 413 -1.78 2.20 28.81
CA PRO A 413 -2.89 1.39 28.32
C PRO A 413 -3.24 1.59 26.83
N GLU A 414 -3.29 2.85 26.39
CA GLU A 414 -3.66 3.29 25.04
C GLU A 414 -2.58 3.03 23.97
N TRP A 415 -1.45 2.42 24.36
CA TRP A 415 -0.33 2.21 23.46
C TRP A 415 -0.45 0.87 22.73
N ASP A 416 -0.31 0.95 21.42
CA ASP A 416 -0.12 -0.17 20.51
C ASP A 416 1.37 -0.53 20.36
N TRP A 417 1.64 -1.80 20.03
CA TRP A 417 2.96 -2.39 19.99
C TRP A 417 3.14 -3.39 18.85
N ILE A 418 4.35 -3.43 18.32
CA ILE A 418 4.84 -4.52 17.49
C ILE A 418 5.88 -5.31 18.28
N LEU A 419 5.72 -6.61 18.34
CA LEU A 419 6.71 -7.54 18.87
C LEU A 419 7.26 -8.39 17.73
N LEU A 420 8.55 -8.29 17.47
CA LEU A 420 9.26 -9.19 16.57
C LEU A 420 9.98 -10.26 17.38
N ILE A 421 9.79 -11.52 17.01
CA ILE A 421 10.46 -12.68 17.58
C ILE A 421 11.21 -13.37 16.45
N GLY A 422 12.51 -13.59 16.59
CA GLY A 422 13.31 -14.30 15.59
C GLY A 422 14.20 -15.36 16.21
N ALA A 423 14.35 -16.50 15.54
CA ALA A 423 15.34 -17.51 15.88
C ALA A 423 16.76 -16.93 15.76
N LYS A 424 17.65 -17.31 16.69
CA LYS A 424 19.05 -16.83 16.70
C LYS A 424 19.99 -17.57 15.73
N ASN A 425 19.60 -18.77 15.31
CA ASN A 425 20.40 -19.67 14.49
C ASN A 425 19.78 -19.79 13.11
#